data_AF-A0A4S4BEJ8-F1
#
_entry.id   AF-A0A4S4BEJ8-F1
#
_cell.length_a   1.000
_cell.length_b   1.000
_cell.length_c   1.000
_cell.angle_alpha   90.00
_cell.angle_beta   90.00
_cell.angle_gamma   90.00
#
_symmetry.space_group_name_H-M   'P 1'
#
loop_
_entity.id
_entity.type
_entity.pdbx_description
1 polymer ?
#
loop_
_entity_poly.entity_id
_entity_poly.type
_entity_poly.pdbx_seq_one_letter_code
_entity_poly.pdbx_strand_id
1 'polypeptide(L)'
;VVPGGGINAANKWVPSKKKFFIPVKVLSRKFRGKFLAYLKQAKLQFFGTTADLQHPASFQRLLTTLYRKEWVVYSKPPFKNAGCVVEYLGRYTHRVAISNARIVKLEEDHVTFKWRDYKDDNKPKEMTVTADEFIRRFLIHVLPPGFTRIRHYGFL
;
A
#
# COMPACT_ATOMS: atom_id res chain seq x y z
N VAL A 1 1.60 10.00 6.19
CA VAL A 1 1.89 11.39 5.82
C VAL A 1 2.68 11.99 6.95
N VAL A 2 3.71 12.75 6.60
CA VAL A 2 4.57 13.44 7.55
C VAL A 2 4.51 14.91 7.18
N PRO A 3 4.32 15.80 8.15
CA PRO A 3 4.23 17.20 7.84
C PRO A 3 5.63 17.71 7.50
N GLY A 4 5.71 18.72 6.63
CA GLY A 4 6.99 19.32 6.24
C GLY A 4 7.55 20.21 7.34
N GLY A 5 7.68 19.72 8.57
CA GLY A 5 8.10 20.46 9.77
C GLY A 5 7.78 19.70 11.05
N GLY A 6 8.02 20.32 12.20
CA GLY A 6 7.73 19.73 13.51
C GLY A 6 7.63 20.78 14.61
N ILE A 7 7.26 20.36 15.81
CA ILE A 7 7.17 21.24 16.98
C ILE A 7 8.51 21.23 17.73
N ASN A 8 9.00 22.40 18.15
CA ASN A 8 10.20 22.50 18.98
C ASN A 8 9.90 22.33 20.48
N ALA A 9 10.93 22.34 21.33
CA ALA A 9 10.77 22.21 22.79
C ALA A 9 9.89 23.31 23.42
N ALA A 10 9.67 24.44 22.74
CA ALA A 10 8.81 25.53 23.17
C ALA A 10 7.39 25.45 22.59
N ASN A 11 6.97 24.29 22.08
CA ASN A 11 5.66 24.08 21.43
C ASN A 11 5.39 24.96 20.19
N LYS A 12 6.44 25.49 19.54
CA LYS A 12 6.30 26.30 18.32
C LYS A 12 6.56 25.46 17.07
N TRP A 13 5.78 25.72 16.02
CA TRP A 13 5.95 25.10 14.71
C TRP A 13 7.25 25.55 14.04
N VAL A 14 8.03 24.59 13.56
CA VAL A 14 9.26 24.79 12.80
C VAL A 14 9.08 24.15 11.42
N PRO A 15 8.97 24.93 10.34
CA PRO A 15 8.83 24.38 9.00
C PRO A 15 10.15 23.80 8.50
N SER A 16 10.05 22.78 7.67
CA SER A 16 11.15 22.25 6.86
C SER A 16 11.58 23.23 5.78
N LYS A 17 12.77 23.01 5.22
CA LYS A 17 13.25 23.81 4.08
C LYS A 17 12.29 23.63 2.89
N LYS A 18 11.93 24.73 2.22
CA LYS A 18 10.99 24.75 1.07
C LYS A 18 11.28 23.71 -0.02
N LYS A 19 12.56 23.37 -0.23
CA LYS A 19 13.00 22.42 -1.26
C LYS A 19 13.13 20.98 -0.75
N PHE A 20 13.11 20.73 0.56
CA PHE A 20 13.50 19.42 1.07
C PHE A 20 13.17 19.19 2.55
N PHE A 21 12.34 18.19 2.84
CA PHE A 21 12.12 17.69 4.20
C PHE A 21 13.17 16.63 4.58
N ILE A 22 13.31 15.54 3.81
CA ILE A 22 14.27 14.45 4.05
C ILE A 22 14.74 13.84 2.71
N PRO A 23 16.05 13.52 2.53
CA PRO A 23 16.51 12.81 1.35
C PRO A 23 15.93 11.41 1.22
N VAL A 24 15.14 11.20 0.15
CA VAL A 24 14.48 9.92 -0.15
C VAL A 24 15.48 8.78 -0.20
N LYS A 25 16.66 8.97 -0.81
CA LYS A 25 17.71 7.93 -0.85
C LYS A 25 18.19 7.51 0.54
N VAL A 26 18.33 8.46 1.47
CA VAL A 26 18.72 8.18 2.86
C VAL A 26 17.59 7.47 3.59
N LEU A 27 16.36 7.96 3.43
CA LEU A 27 15.17 7.36 4.03
C LEU A 27 14.97 5.91 3.56
N SER A 28 15.10 5.66 2.26
CA SER A 28 15.06 4.32 1.66
C SER A 28 16.05 3.36 2.31
N ARG A 29 17.33 3.77 2.42
CA ARG A 29 18.38 2.92 3.01
C ARG A 29 18.13 2.67 4.50
N LYS A 30 17.68 3.69 5.24
CA LYS A 30 17.35 3.57 6.66
C LYS A 30 16.16 2.64 6.87
N PHE A 31 15.11 2.79 6.06
CA PHE A 31 13.93 1.92 6.10
C PHE A 31 14.31 0.47 5.78
N ARG A 32 15.06 0.22 4.69
CA ARG A 32 15.60 -1.12 4.36
C ARG A 32 16.32 -1.74 5.55
N GLY A 33 17.26 -1.00 6.15
CA GLY A 33 18.04 -1.48 7.28
C GLY A 33 17.18 -1.84 8.49
N LYS A 34 16.25 -0.96 8.89
CA LYS A 34 15.35 -1.19 10.03
C LYS A 34 14.37 -2.32 9.77
N PHE A 35 13.72 -2.33 8.61
CA PHE A 35 12.77 -3.38 8.24
C PHE A 35 13.43 -4.75 8.26
N LEU A 36 14.59 -4.91 7.60
CA LEU A 36 15.29 -6.19 7.56
C LEU A 36 15.85 -6.61 8.94
N ALA A 37 16.21 -5.66 9.80
CA ALA A 37 16.60 -5.96 11.18
C ALA A 37 15.43 -6.53 11.99
N TYR A 38 14.23 -5.94 11.89
CA TYR A 38 13.04 -6.47 12.56
C TYR A 38 12.56 -7.77 11.92
N LEU A 39 12.65 -7.90 10.60
CA LEU A 39 12.29 -9.13 9.89
C LEU A 39 13.12 -10.33 10.38
N LYS A 40 14.41 -10.13 10.66
CA LYS A 40 15.30 -11.15 11.24
C LYS A 40 14.88 -11.60 12.64
N GLN A 41 14.22 -10.74 13.40
CA GLN A 41 13.80 -11.01 14.79
C GLN A 41 12.36 -11.54 14.87
N ALA A 42 11.61 -11.44 13.77
CA ALA A 42 10.22 -11.86 13.72
C ALA A 42 10.10 -13.39 13.80
N LYS A 43 9.14 -13.86 14.60
CA LYS A 43 8.76 -15.27 14.64
C LYS A 43 7.81 -15.56 13.48
N LEU A 44 8.37 -15.94 12.34
CA LEU A 44 7.63 -16.19 11.11
C LEU A 44 7.34 -17.67 10.92
N GLN A 45 6.16 -17.97 10.39
CA GLN A 45 5.82 -19.29 9.86
C GLN A 45 5.74 -19.17 8.33
N PHE A 46 6.25 -20.18 7.63
CA PHE A 46 6.32 -20.20 6.17
C PHE A 46 5.48 -21.35 5.62
N PHE A 47 4.78 -21.11 4.52
CA PHE A 47 3.82 -22.06 3.95
C PHE A 47 3.91 -22.10 2.41
N GLY A 48 3.45 -23.20 1.83
CA GLY A 48 3.38 -23.38 0.36
C GLY A 48 4.73 -23.12 -0.32
N THR A 49 4.73 -22.27 -1.33
CA THR A 49 5.93 -21.91 -2.11
C THR A 49 7.02 -21.19 -1.30
N THR A 50 6.71 -20.74 -0.08
CA THR A 50 7.69 -20.09 0.81
C THR A 50 8.26 -21.02 1.87
N ALA A 51 7.82 -22.30 1.93
CA ALA A 51 8.21 -23.24 2.98
C ALA A 51 9.73 -23.38 3.12
N ASP A 52 10.50 -23.33 2.04
CA ASP A 52 11.98 -23.39 2.06
C ASP A 52 12.62 -22.27 2.91
N LEU A 53 11.94 -21.13 3.09
CA LEU A 53 12.44 -20.04 3.93
C LEU A 53 12.45 -20.37 5.43
N GLN A 54 11.86 -21.50 5.85
CA GLN A 54 12.06 -22.02 7.21
C GLN A 54 13.52 -22.40 7.46
N HIS A 55 14.27 -22.77 6.42
CA HIS A 55 15.67 -23.13 6.53
C HIS A 55 16.54 -21.87 6.70
N PRO A 56 17.38 -21.78 7.75
CA PRO A 56 18.15 -20.57 8.03
C PRO A 56 19.03 -20.10 6.86
N ALA A 57 19.61 -21.03 6.10
CA ALA A 57 20.44 -20.71 4.93
C ALA A 57 19.62 -20.06 3.80
N SER A 58 18.44 -20.60 3.51
CA SER A 58 17.52 -20.06 2.50
C SER A 58 17.00 -18.67 2.89
N PHE A 59 16.62 -18.50 4.15
CA PHE A 59 16.23 -17.20 4.68
C PHE A 59 17.37 -16.18 4.61
N GLN A 60 18.60 -16.58 4.95
CA GLN A 60 19.75 -15.69 4.87
C GLN A 60 20.10 -15.30 3.43
N ARG A 61 19.92 -16.20 2.44
CA ARG A 61 20.04 -15.87 1.01
C ARG A 61 19.01 -14.85 0.56
N LEU A 62 17.75 -14.99 1.01
CA LEU A 62 16.70 -14.00 0.77
C LEU A 62 17.12 -12.64 1.36
N LEU A 63 17.52 -12.59 2.63
CA LEU A 63 17.93 -11.35 3.28
C LEU A 63 19.10 -10.69 2.55
N THR A 64 20.11 -11.46 2.16
CA THR A 64 21.26 -10.96 1.38
C THR A 64 20.80 -10.34 0.06
N THR A 65 19.87 -10.98 -0.63
CA THR A 65 19.27 -10.45 -1.86
C THR A 65 18.52 -9.14 -1.60
N LEU A 66 17.76 -9.06 -0.51
CA LEU A 66 17.02 -7.87 -0.12
C LEU A 66 17.92 -6.70 0.29
N TYR A 67 19.07 -6.97 0.92
CA TYR A 67 20.07 -5.94 1.25
C TYR A 67 20.73 -5.36 -0.01
N ARG A 68 20.95 -6.17 -1.05
CA ARG A 68 21.55 -5.75 -2.33
C ARG A 68 20.61 -4.95 -3.21
N LYS A 69 19.29 -5.18 -3.10
CA LYS A 69 18.30 -4.40 -3.85
C LYS A 69 18.28 -2.95 -3.33
N GLU A 70 18.17 -2.00 -4.24
CA GLU A 70 17.82 -0.63 -3.88
C GLU A 70 16.33 -0.55 -3.55
N TRP A 71 16.03 0.01 -2.39
CA TRP A 71 14.66 0.20 -1.94
C TRP A 71 14.23 1.63 -2.27
N VAL A 72 12.96 1.79 -2.60
CA VAL A 72 12.38 3.10 -2.87
C VAL A 72 11.30 3.36 -1.85
N VAL A 73 11.56 4.25 -0.89
CA VAL A 73 10.52 4.85 -0.08
C VAL A 73 9.86 5.92 -0.94
N TYR A 74 8.59 5.70 -1.29
CA TYR A 74 7.83 6.66 -2.05
C TYR A 74 7.51 7.88 -1.18
N SER A 75 7.99 9.04 -1.61
CA SER A 75 7.68 10.33 -1.01
C SER A 75 7.12 11.24 -2.10
N LYS A 76 5.97 11.86 -1.82
CA LYS A 76 5.35 12.85 -2.69
C LYS A 76 5.00 14.11 -1.88
N PRO A 77 4.86 15.27 -2.52
CA PRO A 77 4.32 16.46 -1.86
C PRO A 77 2.99 16.16 -1.16
N PRO A 78 2.68 16.86 -0.04
CA PRO A 78 1.40 16.72 0.63
C PRO A 78 0.24 17.16 -0.27
N PHE A 79 -0.98 16.85 0.15
CA PHE A 79 -2.18 17.36 -0.53
C PHE A 79 -2.19 18.89 -0.56
N LYS A 80 -2.83 19.46 -1.59
CA LYS A 80 -2.86 20.92 -1.79
C LYS A 80 -3.50 21.68 -0.62
N ASN A 81 -4.52 21.09 0.00
CA ASN A 81 -5.24 21.67 1.14
C ASN A 81 -6.02 20.58 1.90
N ALA A 82 -6.59 20.95 3.05
CA ALA A 82 -7.41 20.07 3.89
C ALA A 82 -8.65 19.51 3.16
N GLY A 83 -9.27 20.30 2.26
CA GLY A 83 -10.40 19.83 1.45
C GLY A 83 -10.05 18.61 0.59
N CYS A 84 -8.88 18.63 -0.07
CA CYS A 84 -8.38 17.48 -0.82
C CYS A 84 -8.10 16.25 0.07
N VAL A 85 -7.70 16.46 1.33
CA VAL A 85 -7.53 15.38 2.31
C VAL A 85 -8.87 14.75 2.66
N VAL A 86 -9.89 15.56 2.93
CA VAL A 86 -11.26 15.09 3.23
C VAL A 86 -11.84 14.34 2.02
N GLU A 87 -11.70 14.87 0.82
CA GLU A 87 -12.16 14.22 -0.42
C GLU A 87 -11.42 12.89 -0.69
N TYR A 88 -10.11 12.83 -0.37
CA TYR A 88 -9.37 11.58 -0.39
C TYR A 88 -9.96 10.60 0.63
N LEU A 89 -10.03 10.97 1.92
CA LEU A 89 -10.50 10.09 2.99
C LEU A 89 -11.93 9.58 2.74
N GLY A 90 -12.86 10.47 2.34
CA GLY A 90 -14.24 10.10 2.04
C GLY A 90 -14.38 9.04 0.95
N ARG A 91 -13.47 9.02 -0.04
CA ARG A 91 -13.44 7.97 -1.06
C ARG A 91 -13.01 6.60 -0.51
N TYR A 92 -12.13 6.58 0.49
CA TYR A 92 -11.61 5.33 1.09
C TYR A 92 -12.45 4.79 2.24
N THR A 93 -13.29 5.60 2.87
CA THR A 93 -14.23 5.15 3.89
C THR A 93 -15.44 4.44 3.28
N HIS A 94 -15.96 4.95 2.16
CA HIS A 94 -17.22 4.46 1.57
C HIS A 94 -17.06 3.37 0.50
N ARG A 95 -15.92 3.29 -0.22
CA ARG A 95 -15.79 2.36 -1.38
C ARG A 95 -14.86 1.19 -1.05
N VAL A 96 -15.40 -0.03 -1.08
CA VAL A 96 -14.72 -1.24 -0.59
C VAL A 96 -13.74 -1.82 -1.60
N ALA A 97 -14.21 -2.15 -2.81
CA ALA A 97 -13.42 -2.87 -3.82
C ALA A 97 -13.68 -2.33 -5.24
N ILE A 98 -14.96 -2.16 -5.56
CA ILE A 98 -15.46 -1.70 -6.85
C ILE A 98 -16.66 -0.78 -6.63
N SER A 99 -16.88 0.18 -7.53
CA SER A 99 -18.09 1.02 -7.52
C SER A 99 -19.21 0.35 -8.33
N ASN A 100 -20.47 0.53 -7.93
CA ASN A 100 -21.63 -0.02 -8.66
C ASN A 100 -21.62 0.35 -10.15
N ALA A 101 -21.24 1.58 -10.49
CA ALA A 101 -21.14 2.04 -11.89
C ALA A 101 -20.12 1.27 -12.77
N ARG A 102 -19.28 0.41 -12.16
CA ARG A 102 -18.35 -0.45 -12.89
C ARG A 102 -18.89 -1.86 -13.09
N ILE A 103 -19.96 -2.27 -12.40
CA ILE A 103 -20.67 -3.51 -12.68
C ILE A 103 -21.63 -3.20 -13.82
N VAL A 104 -21.37 -3.76 -14.99
CA VAL A 104 -22.11 -3.43 -16.22
C VAL A 104 -23.19 -4.46 -16.53
N LYS A 105 -23.02 -5.71 -16.09
CA LYS A 105 -23.93 -6.80 -16.42
C LYS A 105 -23.93 -7.89 -15.34
N LEU A 106 -25.11 -8.47 -15.09
CA LEU A 106 -25.31 -9.67 -14.29
C LEU A 106 -26.33 -10.55 -15.02
N GLU A 107 -25.88 -11.65 -15.61
CA GLU A 107 -26.71 -12.61 -16.35
C GLU A 107 -26.19 -14.02 -16.13
N GLU A 108 -27.09 -15.01 -16.02
CA GLU A 108 -26.76 -16.44 -16.04
C GLU A 108 -25.54 -16.79 -15.18
N ASP A 109 -25.54 -16.29 -13.94
CA ASP A 109 -24.47 -16.51 -12.94
C ASP A 109 -23.09 -15.90 -13.28
N HIS A 110 -23.07 -14.93 -14.20
CA HIS A 110 -21.87 -14.20 -14.59
C HIS A 110 -22.00 -12.71 -14.30
N VAL A 111 -20.91 -12.14 -13.79
CA VAL A 111 -20.76 -10.71 -13.53
C VAL A 111 -19.77 -10.13 -14.53
N THR A 112 -20.22 -9.14 -15.31
CA THR A 112 -19.34 -8.33 -16.15
C THR A 112 -19.05 -7.00 -15.47
N PHE A 113 -17.78 -6.63 -15.36
CA PHE A 113 -17.36 -5.36 -14.78
C PHE A 113 -16.18 -4.70 -15.49
N LYS A 114 -16.18 -3.37 -15.48
CA LYS A 114 -15.09 -2.54 -16.00
C LYS A 114 -13.89 -2.56 -15.06
N TRP A 115 -12.69 -2.64 -15.61
CA TRP A 115 -11.41 -2.57 -14.91
C TRP A 115 -10.35 -1.80 -15.70
N ARG A 116 -9.25 -1.40 -15.04
CA ARG A 116 -8.13 -0.73 -15.69
C ARG A 116 -6.97 -1.68 -15.83
N ASP A 117 -6.51 -1.87 -17.05
CA ASP A 117 -5.37 -2.71 -17.36
C ASP A 117 -4.07 -1.90 -17.28
N TYR A 118 -3.41 -1.95 -16.12
CA TYR A 118 -2.15 -1.25 -15.90
C TYR A 118 -1.00 -1.76 -16.79
N LYS A 119 -1.11 -2.96 -17.35
CA LYS A 119 -0.11 -3.50 -18.29
C LYS A 119 -0.34 -3.04 -19.73
N ASP A 120 -1.56 -2.61 -20.05
CA ASP A 120 -1.95 -2.08 -21.35
C ASP A 120 -2.35 -0.61 -21.21
N ASP A 121 -1.36 0.22 -20.88
CA ASP A 121 -1.46 1.68 -20.80
C ASP A 121 -2.66 2.19 -19.98
N ASN A 122 -3.00 1.48 -18.89
CA ASN A 122 -4.09 1.84 -17.98
C ASN A 122 -5.46 1.96 -18.67
N LYS A 123 -5.66 1.25 -19.79
CA LYS A 123 -6.89 1.28 -20.59
C LYS A 123 -8.07 0.69 -19.81
N PRO A 124 -9.28 1.25 -19.94
CA PRO A 124 -10.49 0.63 -19.43
C PRO A 124 -10.86 -0.59 -20.28
N LYS A 125 -11.08 -1.73 -19.63
CA LYS A 125 -11.52 -2.98 -20.24
C LYS A 125 -12.67 -3.57 -19.45
N GLU A 126 -13.40 -4.50 -20.05
CA GLU A 126 -14.41 -5.29 -19.35
C GLU A 126 -13.90 -6.71 -19.12
N MET A 127 -14.34 -7.34 -18.03
CA MET A 127 -14.13 -8.76 -17.79
C MET A 127 -15.40 -9.38 -17.27
N THR A 128 -15.65 -10.62 -17.68
CA THR A 128 -16.76 -11.45 -17.22
C THR A 128 -16.20 -12.62 -16.44
N VAL A 129 -16.74 -12.87 -15.26
CA VAL A 129 -16.39 -14.00 -14.39
C VAL A 129 -17.67 -14.58 -13.79
N THR A 130 -17.61 -15.80 -13.24
CA THR A 130 -18.73 -16.35 -12.47
C THR A 130 -19.00 -15.50 -11.22
N ALA A 131 -20.24 -15.56 -10.70
CA ALA A 131 -20.61 -14.86 -9.48
C ALA A 131 -19.72 -15.28 -8.30
N ASP A 132 -19.39 -16.57 -8.16
CA ASP A 132 -18.49 -17.06 -7.13
C ASP A 132 -17.09 -16.44 -7.20
N GLU A 133 -16.49 -16.37 -8.40
CA GLU A 133 -15.16 -15.77 -8.57
C GLU A 133 -15.21 -14.25 -8.35
N PHE A 134 -16.31 -13.59 -8.72
CA PHE A 134 -16.53 -12.18 -8.40
C PHE A 134 -16.57 -11.96 -6.88
N ILE A 135 -17.35 -12.77 -6.16
CA ILE A 135 -17.47 -12.70 -4.69
C ILE A 135 -16.11 -12.99 -4.04
N ARG A 136 -15.41 -14.05 -4.47
CA ARG A 136 -14.07 -14.38 -3.96
C ARG A 136 -13.11 -13.20 -4.12
N ARG A 137 -13.08 -12.58 -5.31
CA ARG A 137 -12.27 -11.37 -5.58
C ARG A 137 -12.73 -10.17 -4.78
N PHE A 138 -14.01 -10.00 -4.53
CA PHE A 138 -14.50 -8.92 -3.69
C PHE A 138 -14.03 -9.09 -2.24
N LEU A 139 -14.13 -10.31 -1.71
CA LEU A 139 -13.78 -10.62 -0.31
C LEU A 139 -12.29 -10.42 0.00
N ILE A 140 -11.38 -10.52 -0.97
CA ILE A 140 -9.95 -10.20 -0.74
C ILE A 140 -9.72 -8.73 -0.36
N HIS A 141 -10.69 -7.85 -0.64
CA HIS A 141 -10.64 -6.43 -0.29
C HIS A 141 -11.29 -6.13 1.07
N VAL A 142 -11.92 -7.13 1.69
CA VAL A 142 -12.44 -7.03 3.05
C VAL A 142 -11.27 -7.27 4.01
N LEU A 143 -10.88 -6.22 4.72
CA LEU A 143 -9.76 -6.28 5.65
C LEU A 143 -10.19 -7.02 6.94
N PRO A 144 -9.29 -7.85 7.51
CA PRO A 144 -9.54 -8.44 8.82
C PRO A 144 -9.74 -7.36 9.90
N PRO A 145 -10.37 -7.71 11.04
CA PRO A 145 -10.48 -6.81 12.18
C PRO A 145 -9.12 -6.20 12.57
N GLY A 146 -9.09 -4.90 12.82
CA GLY A 146 -7.87 -4.15 13.18
C GLY A 146 -7.07 -3.59 11.99
N PHE A 147 -7.41 -3.93 10.75
CA PHE A 147 -6.76 -3.38 9.55
C PHE A 147 -7.59 -2.24 8.94
N THR A 148 -6.94 -1.11 8.66
CA THR A 148 -7.60 0.07 8.05
C THR A 148 -7.37 0.14 6.54
N ARG A 149 -8.42 0.47 5.78
CA ARG A 149 -8.39 0.63 4.30
C ARG A 149 -7.61 1.85 3.82
N ILE A 150 -7.16 2.71 4.73
CA ILE A 150 -6.46 3.95 4.40
C ILE A 150 -5.03 3.59 3.97
N ARG A 151 -4.69 3.89 2.72
CA ARG A 151 -3.35 3.62 2.15
C ARG A 151 -2.25 4.50 2.74
N HIS A 152 -2.60 5.46 3.59
CA HIS A 152 -1.70 6.44 4.18
C HIS A 152 -2.02 6.60 5.67
N TYR A 153 -1.01 6.47 6.53
CA TYR A 153 -1.11 6.65 7.99
C TYR A 153 -0.24 7.83 8.43
N GLY A 154 -0.58 8.51 9.53
CA GLY A 154 0.16 9.66 10.08
C GLY A 154 -0.51 11.01 9.84
N PHE A 155 0.06 12.09 10.37
CA PHE A 155 -0.47 13.46 10.26
C PHE A 155 -0.51 13.91 8.79
N LEU A 156 -1.72 14.18 8.30
CA LEU A 156 -2.02 14.66 6.94
C LEU A 156 -1.89 16.17 6.83
#